data_AF-R5CY10-F1
#
_entry.id   AF-R5CY10-F1
#
_cell.length_a   1.000
_cell.length_b   1.000
_cell.length_c   1.000
_cell.angle_alpha   90.00
_cell.angle_beta   90.00
_cell.angle_gamma   90.00
#
_symmetry.space_group_name_H-M   'P 1'
#
loop_
_entity.id
_entity.type
_entity.pdbx_description
1 polymer ?
#
loop_
_entity_poly.entity_id
_entity_poly.type
_entity_poly.pdbx_seq_one_letter_code
_entity_poly.pdbx_strand_id
1 'polypeptide(L)'
;MEALVYDNKIITGHKLYPVCGMKLQDVSEKDYHGKKYFDESIECLDMDKYEEIECAGDKKETVDAVIGIKKHLDKNRFSSPYLMLLELRMGYENVMNLSGTKLADKVSHTNEILGRDIDLYDTIYFVFKNNIAQRTISMFHNMKNGNKNLKKCEPISTDDFNTYIKPIKDYQYEPENDVVEIRRQLDINNYLEDINKFLGIMKYWCQRANNYKYKYNVNEYNSIIGELKIIWHEFRANKKIRLTDDNELDSEIIEEDYPELKNLQ
;
A
#
# COMPACT_ATOMS: atom_id res chain seq x y z
N MET A 1 -2.84 -4.64 17.98
CA MET A 1 -3.26 -4.30 16.61
C MET A 1 -2.04 -4.35 15.72
N GLU A 2 -2.16 -4.89 14.50
CA GLU A 2 -1.12 -4.77 13.48
C GLU A 2 -0.90 -3.28 13.18
N ALA A 3 0.35 -2.85 12.98
CA ALA A 3 0.63 -1.46 12.62
C ALA A 3 0.23 -1.23 11.16
N LEU A 4 -0.66 -0.26 10.92
CA LEU A 4 -1.14 0.08 9.60
C LEU A 4 -0.54 1.40 9.16
N VAL A 5 -0.23 1.50 7.87
CA VAL A 5 0.29 2.74 7.29
C VAL A 5 -0.58 3.18 6.14
N TYR A 6 -0.89 4.48 6.06
CA TYR A 6 -1.51 5.05 4.87
C TYR A 6 -0.43 5.42 3.84
N ASP A 7 -0.77 5.21 2.56
CA ASP A 7 0.07 5.53 1.41
C ASP A 7 -0.80 6.15 0.32
N ASN A 8 -0.78 7.49 0.22
CA ASN A 8 -1.61 8.23 -0.73
C ASN A 8 -1.37 7.82 -2.18
N LYS A 9 -0.21 7.23 -2.53
CA LYS A 9 0.04 6.75 -3.89
C LYS A 9 -0.93 5.64 -4.31
N ILE A 10 -1.41 4.85 -3.35
CA ILE A 10 -2.39 3.79 -3.57
C ILE A 10 -3.73 4.41 -4.02
N ILE A 11 -4.20 5.42 -3.28
CA ILE A 11 -5.52 6.01 -3.54
C ILE A 11 -5.51 6.98 -4.72
N THR A 12 -4.45 7.79 -4.87
CA THR A 12 -4.28 8.71 -6.00
C THR A 12 -4.12 7.98 -7.33
N GLY A 13 -3.58 6.76 -7.31
CA GLY A 13 -3.50 5.88 -8.47
C GLY A 13 -4.82 5.18 -8.82
N HIS A 14 -5.86 5.29 -7.99
CA HIS A 14 -7.14 4.62 -8.23
C HIS A 14 -7.95 5.34 -9.32
N LYS A 15 -8.62 4.58 -10.19
CA LYS A 15 -9.39 5.10 -11.34
C LYS A 15 -10.48 6.12 -10.98
N LEU A 16 -11.02 6.05 -9.76
CA LEU A 16 -12.07 6.96 -9.27
C LEU A 16 -11.51 8.25 -8.68
N TYR A 17 -10.21 8.32 -8.38
CA TYR A 17 -9.61 9.48 -7.72
C TYR A 17 -9.77 10.80 -8.48
N PRO A 18 -9.68 10.87 -9.83
CA PRO A 18 -9.92 12.12 -10.56
C PRO A 18 -11.32 12.73 -10.33
N VAL A 19 -12.29 11.91 -9.92
CA VAL A 19 -13.68 12.32 -9.70
C VAL A 19 -13.98 12.46 -8.21
N CYS A 20 -13.60 11.45 -7.42
CA CYS A 20 -13.97 11.28 -6.02
C CYS A 20 -12.84 11.64 -5.04
N GLY A 21 -11.65 11.98 -5.53
CA GLY A 21 -10.47 12.25 -4.71
C GLY A 21 -10.64 13.50 -3.85
N MET A 22 -10.35 13.37 -2.56
CA MET A 22 -10.41 14.44 -1.56
C MET A 22 -9.52 14.11 -0.36
N LYS A 23 -9.32 15.05 0.57
CA LYS A 23 -8.74 14.75 1.87
C LYS A 23 -9.79 14.15 2.79
N LEU A 24 -9.40 13.17 3.61
CA LEU A 24 -10.29 12.56 4.60
C LEU A 24 -10.85 13.60 5.59
N GLN A 25 -10.02 14.58 5.96
CA GLN A 25 -10.44 15.69 6.79
C GLN A 25 -11.57 16.51 6.13
N ASP A 26 -11.47 16.81 4.83
CA ASP A 26 -12.50 17.58 4.12
C ASP A 26 -13.81 16.80 4.00
N VAL A 27 -13.75 15.48 3.78
CA VAL A 27 -14.95 14.60 3.82
C VAL A 27 -15.63 14.71 5.18
N SER A 28 -14.86 14.65 6.26
CA SER A 28 -15.42 14.79 7.61
C SER A 28 -16.02 16.17 7.89
N GLU A 29 -15.49 17.24 7.30
CA GLU A 29 -15.96 18.61 7.54
C GLU A 29 -17.32 18.91 6.89
N LYS A 30 -17.69 18.17 5.84
CA LYS A 30 -19.01 18.27 5.20
C LYS A 30 -20.13 17.99 6.18
N ASP A 31 -19.98 16.95 7.00
CA ASP A 31 -21.03 16.49 7.91
C ASP A 31 -20.84 16.96 9.36
N TYR A 32 -19.59 17.26 9.76
CA TYR A 32 -19.25 17.48 11.17
C TYR A 32 -18.62 18.84 11.48
N HIS A 33 -18.53 19.72 10.47
CA HIS A 33 -18.18 21.15 10.48
C HIS A 33 -17.14 21.62 11.53
N GLY A 34 -15.97 22.06 11.05
CA GLY A 34 -15.02 22.85 11.84
C GLY A 34 -14.24 22.08 12.91
N LYS A 35 -14.12 20.76 12.77
CA LYS A 35 -13.40 19.90 13.72
C LYS A 35 -12.30 19.12 13.01
N LYS A 36 -11.06 19.30 13.47
CA LYS A 36 -9.88 18.56 12.98
C LYS A 36 -9.85 17.17 13.60
N TYR A 37 -10.43 16.20 12.89
CA TYR A 37 -10.52 14.81 13.35
C TYR A 37 -9.41 13.94 12.81
N PHE A 38 -8.89 14.27 11.63
CA PHE A 38 -7.92 13.46 10.91
C PHE A 38 -6.67 14.27 10.58
N ASP A 39 -5.57 13.58 10.33
CA ASP A 39 -4.40 14.17 9.68
C ASP A 39 -4.80 14.75 8.31
N GLU A 40 -4.53 16.05 8.11
CA GLU A 40 -4.88 16.82 6.91
C GLU A 40 -4.14 16.37 5.64
N SER A 41 -3.20 15.44 5.77
CA SER A 41 -2.48 14.85 4.64
C SER A 41 -3.04 13.50 4.17
N ILE A 42 -4.02 12.92 4.87
CA ILE A 42 -4.65 11.67 4.42
C ILE A 42 -5.58 11.97 3.24
N GLU A 43 -5.29 11.33 2.12
CA GLU A 43 -6.13 11.37 0.92
C GLU A 43 -7.05 10.15 0.87
N CYS A 44 -8.26 10.35 0.36
CA CYS A 44 -9.29 9.33 0.26
C CYS A 44 -10.10 9.47 -1.05
N LEU A 45 -10.94 8.46 -1.31
CA LEU A 45 -12.11 8.62 -2.16
C LEU A 45 -13.30 8.98 -1.27
N ASP A 46 -13.99 10.05 -1.65
CA ASP A 46 -15.29 10.45 -1.13
C ASP A 46 -16.38 9.71 -1.90
N MET A 47 -17.03 8.73 -1.26
CA MET A 47 -18.01 7.90 -1.96
C MET A 47 -19.40 8.56 -2.02
N ASP A 48 -19.72 9.50 -1.14
CA ASP A 48 -20.95 10.29 -1.27
C ASP A 48 -20.91 11.09 -2.57
N LYS A 49 -19.74 11.63 -2.93
CA LYS A 49 -19.55 12.27 -4.24
C LYS A 49 -19.71 11.31 -5.41
N TYR A 50 -19.36 10.03 -5.25
CA TYR A 50 -19.64 9.01 -6.26
C TYR A 50 -21.16 8.81 -6.44
N GLU A 51 -21.90 8.72 -5.34
CA GLU A 51 -23.37 8.58 -5.37
C GLU A 51 -24.05 9.75 -6.09
N GLU A 52 -23.59 10.98 -5.85
CA GLU A 52 -24.13 12.20 -6.50
C GLU A 52 -24.01 12.17 -8.02
N ILE A 53 -22.92 11.58 -8.53
CA ILE A 53 -22.57 11.64 -9.95
C ILE A 53 -23.19 10.47 -10.74
N GLU A 54 -23.23 9.27 -10.16
CA GLU A 54 -23.58 8.04 -10.89
C GLU A 54 -25.02 7.55 -10.65
N CYS A 55 -25.69 7.93 -9.56
CA CYS A 55 -27.01 7.37 -9.22
C CYS A 55 -28.19 8.22 -9.73
N ALA A 56 -28.46 8.15 -11.04
CA ALA A 56 -29.75 8.57 -11.61
C ALA A 56 -30.85 7.50 -11.39
N GLY A 57 -31.32 7.34 -10.14
CA GLY A 57 -32.60 6.66 -9.86
C GLY A 57 -32.59 5.45 -8.91
N ASP A 58 -31.44 4.87 -8.58
CA ASP A 58 -31.32 3.83 -7.53
C ASP A 58 -30.19 4.22 -6.57
N LYS A 59 -30.55 4.91 -5.48
CA LYS A 59 -29.60 5.45 -4.50
C LYS A 59 -29.25 4.38 -3.46
N LYS A 60 -28.39 3.44 -3.86
CA LYS A 60 -27.77 2.53 -2.90
C LYS A 60 -26.67 3.30 -2.18
N GLU A 61 -26.77 3.36 -0.85
CA GLU A 61 -25.79 4.03 0.00
C GLU A 61 -24.43 3.31 -0.06
N THR A 62 -23.36 4.05 0.20
CA THR A 62 -21.95 3.63 0.24
C THR A 62 -21.34 4.03 1.60
N VAL A 63 -20.10 3.62 1.84
CA VAL A 63 -19.36 4.11 3.02
C VAL A 63 -18.79 5.49 2.74
N ASP A 64 -18.68 6.35 3.75
CA ASP A 64 -18.36 7.77 3.52
C ASP A 64 -16.97 7.97 2.87
N ALA A 65 -15.96 7.16 3.21
CA ALA A 65 -14.61 7.29 2.64
C ALA A 65 -13.84 5.97 2.43
N VAL A 66 -12.89 5.99 1.48
CA VAL A 66 -11.95 4.89 1.23
C VAL A 66 -10.52 5.40 1.19
N ILE A 67 -9.61 4.79 1.96
CA ILE A 67 -8.18 5.16 2.00
C ILE A 67 -7.30 3.99 1.54
N GLY A 68 -6.12 4.32 1.02
CA GLY A 68 -5.10 3.33 0.65
C GLY A 68 -4.12 3.05 1.80
N ILE A 69 -3.96 1.79 2.17
CA ILE A 69 -3.10 1.37 3.28
C ILE A 69 -2.21 0.18 2.96
N LYS A 70 -1.20 -0.05 3.80
CA LYS A 70 -0.40 -1.28 3.88
C LYS A 70 -0.26 -1.72 5.34
N LYS A 71 -0.01 -3.01 5.56
CA LYS A 71 0.42 -3.52 6.86
C LYS A 71 1.93 -3.34 6.98
N HIS A 72 2.39 -2.78 8.09
CA HIS A 72 3.80 -2.82 8.46
C HIS A 72 4.12 -4.19 9.06
N LEU A 73 4.94 -4.97 8.36
CA LEU A 73 5.23 -6.36 8.74
C LEU A 73 6.41 -6.45 9.70
N ASP A 74 7.48 -5.69 9.42
CA ASP A 74 8.69 -5.54 10.24
C ASP A 74 9.75 -4.75 9.46
N LYS A 75 10.51 -3.87 10.12
CA LYS A 75 11.54 -3.01 9.50
C LYS A 75 11.06 -2.35 8.20
N ASN A 76 11.65 -2.72 7.05
CA ASN A 76 11.34 -2.19 5.72
C ASN A 76 10.22 -2.94 4.99
N ARG A 77 9.60 -3.93 5.64
CA ARG A 77 8.63 -4.82 5.00
C ARG A 77 7.22 -4.30 5.17
N PHE A 78 6.54 -4.14 4.04
CA PHE A 78 5.14 -3.72 3.99
C PHE A 78 4.35 -4.67 3.09
N SER A 79 3.16 -5.09 3.52
CA SER A 79 2.32 -5.95 2.70
C SER A 79 2.00 -5.35 1.33
N SER A 80 1.41 -6.17 0.47
CA SER A 80 0.61 -5.66 -0.65
C SER A 80 -0.38 -4.57 -0.20
N PRO A 81 -0.70 -3.62 -1.09
CA PRO A 81 -1.63 -2.54 -0.79
C PRO A 81 -3.06 -3.07 -0.56
N TYR A 82 -3.79 -2.38 0.30
CA TYR A 82 -5.22 -2.61 0.52
C TYR A 82 -6.00 -1.29 0.43
N LEU A 83 -7.28 -1.39 0.06
CA LEU A 83 -8.25 -0.32 0.26
C LEU A 83 -8.99 -0.55 1.58
N MET A 84 -9.00 0.45 2.45
CA MET A 84 -9.73 0.41 3.72
C MET A 84 -10.97 1.29 3.63
N LEU A 85 -12.11 0.69 3.97
CA LEU A 85 -13.41 1.34 3.99
C LEU A 85 -13.63 1.99 5.36
N LEU A 86 -14.07 3.24 5.33
CA LEU A 86 -14.32 4.08 6.51
C LEU A 86 -15.76 4.59 6.48
N GLU A 87 -16.48 4.32 7.56
CA GLU A 87 -17.74 4.99 7.86
C GLU A 87 -17.50 5.99 8.99
N LEU A 88 -17.72 7.27 8.70
CA LEU A 88 -17.59 8.40 9.59
C LEU A 88 -18.88 8.57 10.40
N ARG A 89 -18.81 8.34 11.71
CA ARG A 89 -19.96 8.40 12.64
C ARG A 89 -19.72 9.37 13.80
N MET A 90 -18.92 10.42 13.60
CA MET A 90 -18.61 11.40 14.65
C MET A 90 -19.85 12.18 15.16
N GLY A 91 -20.94 12.24 14.40
CA GLY A 91 -22.20 12.89 14.80
C GLY A 91 -23.11 12.03 15.66
N TYR A 92 -22.78 10.76 15.89
CA TYR A 92 -23.64 9.89 16.68
C TYR A 92 -23.66 10.28 18.15
N GLU A 93 -24.84 10.65 18.65
CA GLU A 93 -25.10 10.89 20.08
C GLU A 93 -25.72 9.67 20.75
N ASN A 94 -26.47 8.85 19.99
CA ASN A 94 -27.09 7.62 20.46
C ASN A 94 -26.77 6.44 19.54
N VAL A 95 -26.05 5.47 20.09
CA VAL A 95 -25.55 4.29 19.38
C VAL A 95 -26.70 3.36 18.92
N MET A 96 -27.88 3.43 19.55
CA MET A 96 -29.04 2.57 19.26
C MET A 96 -29.64 2.76 17.85
N ASN A 97 -29.23 3.80 17.11
CA ASN A 97 -29.72 4.08 15.76
C ASN A 97 -28.90 3.41 14.64
N LEU A 98 -27.92 2.55 14.97
CA LEU A 98 -27.15 1.80 13.97
C LEU A 98 -27.93 0.57 13.52
N SER A 99 -28.24 0.48 12.22
CA SER A 99 -28.84 -0.72 11.62
C SER A 99 -27.77 -1.57 10.96
N GLY A 100 -27.51 -2.76 11.52
CA GLY A 100 -26.47 -3.64 10.97
C GLY A 100 -26.68 -4.07 9.53
N THR A 101 -27.93 -4.15 9.06
CA THR A 101 -28.25 -4.47 7.66
C THR A 101 -27.83 -3.32 6.74
N LYS A 102 -28.18 -2.07 7.08
CA LYS A 102 -27.79 -0.90 6.28
C LYS A 102 -26.28 -0.78 6.13
N LEU A 103 -25.55 -1.05 7.21
CA LEU A 103 -24.09 -1.01 7.20
C LEU A 103 -23.48 -2.07 6.29
N ALA A 104 -24.03 -3.29 6.31
CA ALA A 104 -23.61 -4.36 5.42
C ALA A 104 -23.88 -4.02 3.95
N ASP A 105 -25.03 -3.41 3.66
CA ASP A 105 -25.42 -3.02 2.30
C ASP A 105 -24.46 -1.93 1.75
N LYS A 106 -24.14 -0.92 2.56
CA LYS A 106 -23.14 0.12 2.23
C LYS A 106 -21.78 -0.46 1.85
N VAL A 107 -21.29 -1.40 2.66
CA VAL A 107 -20.00 -2.07 2.44
C VAL A 107 -20.04 -2.90 1.15
N SER A 108 -21.10 -3.67 0.94
CA SER A 108 -21.23 -4.51 -0.26
C SER A 108 -21.26 -3.66 -1.52
N HIS A 109 -22.04 -2.58 -1.52
CA HIS A 109 -22.16 -1.69 -2.66
C HIS A 109 -20.84 -0.96 -2.97
N THR A 110 -20.16 -0.45 -1.94
CA THR A 110 -18.84 0.19 -2.10
C THR A 110 -17.84 -0.80 -2.72
N ASN A 111 -17.81 -2.05 -2.27
CA ASN A 111 -16.93 -3.08 -2.81
C ASN A 111 -17.19 -3.35 -4.30
N GLU A 112 -18.45 -3.38 -4.73
CA GLU A 112 -18.82 -3.53 -6.14
C GLU A 112 -18.27 -2.37 -7.01
N ILE A 113 -18.32 -1.14 -6.47
CA ILE A 113 -17.86 0.08 -7.17
C ILE A 113 -16.33 0.12 -7.33
N LEU A 114 -15.58 -0.21 -6.26
CA LEU A 114 -14.12 -0.13 -6.26
C LEU A 114 -13.49 -1.12 -7.26
N GLY A 115 -14.16 -2.24 -7.53
CA GLY A 115 -13.67 -3.29 -8.42
C GLY A 115 -12.71 -4.26 -7.71
N ARG A 116 -11.76 -4.83 -8.44
CA ARG A 116 -10.87 -5.91 -7.94
C ARG A 116 -9.38 -5.66 -8.21
N ASP A 117 -9.01 -4.43 -8.54
CA ASP A 117 -7.62 -4.09 -8.89
C ASP A 117 -6.72 -4.03 -7.64
N ILE A 118 -7.29 -3.66 -6.50
CA ILE A 118 -6.63 -3.60 -5.19
C ILE A 118 -7.53 -4.31 -4.19
N ASP A 119 -6.95 -5.20 -3.37
CA ASP A 119 -7.69 -5.96 -2.37
C ASP A 119 -8.28 -5.05 -1.29
N LEU A 120 -9.46 -5.41 -0.77
CA LEU A 120 -10.02 -4.73 0.38
C LEU A 120 -9.36 -5.19 1.68
N TYR A 121 -9.11 -4.25 2.58
CA TYR A 121 -8.71 -4.55 3.94
C TYR A 121 -9.85 -5.27 4.67
N ASP A 122 -9.52 -6.30 5.44
CA ASP A 122 -10.53 -7.17 6.03
C ASP A 122 -11.38 -6.48 7.10
N THR A 123 -10.87 -5.40 7.70
CA THR A 123 -11.62 -4.61 8.69
C THR A 123 -12.18 -3.34 8.07
N ILE A 124 -13.47 -3.10 8.29
CA ILE A 124 -14.14 -1.83 7.98
C ILE A 124 -14.23 -1.03 9.27
N TYR A 125 -13.74 0.21 9.25
CA TYR A 125 -13.74 1.03 10.46
C TYR A 125 -14.93 1.98 10.51
N PHE A 126 -15.60 1.96 11.65
CA PHE A 126 -16.63 2.93 12.02
C PHE A 126 -16.01 3.93 12.97
N VAL A 127 -15.76 5.15 12.48
CA VAL A 127 -15.01 6.17 13.22
C VAL A 127 -15.95 7.02 14.05
N PHE A 128 -15.72 7.06 15.36
CA PHE A 128 -16.53 7.81 16.32
C PHE A 128 -15.68 8.86 17.05
N LYS A 129 -16.35 9.85 17.65
CA LYS A 129 -15.69 10.71 18.65
C LYS A 129 -15.22 9.88 19.84
N ASN A 130 -14.10 10.27 20.45
CA ASN A 130 -13.44 9.53 21.54
C ASN A 130 -14.38 9.15 22.70
N ASN A 131 -15.21 10.10 23.15
CA ASN A 131 -16.17 9.88 24.24
C ASN A 131 -17.30 8.89 23.90
N ILE A 132 -17.63 8.74 22.62
CA ILE A 132 -18.66 7.83 22.13
C ILE A 132 -18.04 6.47 21.81
N ALA A 133 -16.87 6.43 21.16
CA ALA A 133 -16.18 5.20 20.77
C ALA A 133 -16.06 4.21 21.94
N GLN A 134 -15.58 4.68 23.10
CA GLN A 134 -15.44 3.85 24.31
C GLN A 134 -16.76 3.24 24.79
N ARG A 135 -17.88 3.96 24.64
CA ARG A 135 -19.22 3.50 25.01
C ARG A 135 -19.86 2.58 23.96
N THR A 136 -19.30 2.56 22.75
CA THR A 136 -19.88 1.90 21.56
C THR A 136 -19.32 0.49 21.33
N ILE A 137 -18.16 0.18 21.91
CA ILE A 137 -17.48 -1.12 21.78
C ILE A 137 -18.40 -2.29 22.18
N SER A 138 -19.03 -2.22 23.35
CA SER A 138 -19.91 -3.30 23.83
C SER A 138 -21.14 -3.51 22.94
N MET A 139 -21.66 -2.43 22.36
CA MET A 139 -22.80 -2.49 21.44
C MET A 139 -22.41 -3.13 20.10
N PHE A 140 -21.26 -2.77 19.54
CA PHE A 140 -20.73 -3.39 18.32
C PHE A 140 -20.48 -4.88 18.52
N HIS A 141 -19.93 -5.29 19.66
CA HIS A 141 -19.77 -6.72 19.98
C HIS A 141 -21.11 -7.46 19.99
N ASN A 142 -22.16 -6.87 20.58
CA ASN A 142 -23.50 -7.46 20.56
C ASN A 142 -24.09 -7.53 19.14
N MET A 143 -23.91 -6.49 18.32
CA MET A 143 -24.37 -6.47 16.92
C MET A 143 -23.67 -7.53 16.06
N LYS A 144 -22.36 -7.73 16.23
CA LYS A 144 -21.59 -8.76 15.53
C LYS A 144 -22.07 -10.18 15.82
N ASN A 145 -22.47 -10.43 17.07
CA ASN A 145 -23.03 -11.73 17.46
C ASN A 145 -24.36 -12.02 16.76
N GLY A 146 -25.15 -10.97 16.47
CA GLY A 146 -26.45 -11.08 15.80
C GLY A 146 -26.41 -11.02 14.27
N ASN A 147 -25.34 -10.49 13.66
CA ASN A 147 -25.23 -10.31 12.21
C ASN A 147 -23.83 -10.67 11.68
N LYS A 148 -23.75 -11.77 10.90
CA LYS A 148 -22.49 -12.26 10.32
C LYS A 148 -21.82 -11.23 9.41
N ASN A 149 -22.58 -10.35 8.76
CA ASN A 149 -22.03 -9.35 7.84
C ASN A 149 -21.30 -8.21 8.56
N LEU A 150 -21.55 -8.04 9.87
CA LEU A 150 -20.86 -7.06 10.70
C LEU A 150 -19.57 -7.57 11.35
N LYS A 151 -19.22 -8.86 11.19
CA LYS A 151 -18.05 -9.46 11.85
C LYS A 151 -16.74 -8.71 11.58
N LYS A 152 -16.66 -8.06 10.41
CA LYS A 152 -15.52 -7.29 9.92
C LYS A 152 -15.56 -5.81 10.32
N CYS A 153 -16.65 -5.33 10.91
CA CYS A 153 -16.86 -3.92 11.24
C CYS A 153 -16.32 -3.63 12.64
N GLU A 154 -15.33 -2.75 12.76
CA GLU A 154 -14.75 -2.38 14.06
C GLU A 154 -15.01 -0.90 14.38
N PRO A 155 -15.46 -0.57 15.61
CA PRO A 155 -15.50 0.82 16.04
C PRO A 155 -14.09 1.29 16.37
N ILE A 156 -13.76 2.53 16.01
CA ILE A 156 -12.50 3.18 16.35
C ILE A 156 -12.76 4.64 16.73
N SER A 157 -11.98 5.18 17.67
CA SER A 157 -12.02 6.61 17.96
C SER A 157 -11.18 7.41 16.97
N THR A 158 -11.41 8.71 16.85
CA THR A 158 -10.56 9.58 16.00
C THR A 158 -9.11 9.62 16.51
N ASP A 159 -8.90 9.60 17.83
CA ASP A 159 -7.54 9.58 18.41
C ASP A 159 -6.83 8.25 18.13
N ASP A 160 -7.55 7.14 18.32
CA ASP A 160 -7.03 5.80 18.05
C ASP A 160 -6.71 5.67 16.55
N PHE A 161 -7.61 6.14 15.67
CA PHE A 161 -7.39 6.12 14.23
C PHE A 161 -6.07 6.80 13.85
N ASN A 162 -5.85 8.04 14.31
CA ASN A 162 -4.61 8.78 14.04
C ASN A 162 -3.37 8.16 14.70
N THR A 163 -3.55 7.41 15.79
CA THR A 163 -2.46 6.71 16.47
C THR A 163 -2.08 5.42 15.74
N TYR A 164 -3.05 4.68 15.21
CA TYR A 164 -2.87 3.36 14.62
C TYR A 164 -2.58 3.38 13.13
N ILE A 165 -3.05 4.39 12.40
CA ILE A 165 -2.90 4.53 10.96
C ILE A 165 -1.99 5.73 10.68
N LYS A 166 -0.71 5.47 10.55
CA LYS A 166 0.34 6.49 10.40
C LYS A 166 0.78 6.65 8.95
N PRO A 167 1.39 7.76 8.56
CA PRO A 167 1.98 7.85 7.23
C PRO A 167 3.12 6.85 7.08
N ILE A 168 3.27 6.29 5.88
CA ILE A 168 4.42 5.43 5.55
C ILE A 168 5.77 6.10 5.81
N LYS A 169 5.84 7.45 5.75
CA LYS A 169 7.06 8.24 6.00
C LYS A 169 7.58 8.16 7.44
N ASP A 170 6.74 7.78 8.40
CA ASP A 170 7.14 7.60 9.80
C ASP A 170 8.01 6.33 9.98
N TYR A 171 8.02 5.46 8.97
CA TYR A 171 8.79 4.23 8.94
C TYR A 171 10.00 4.44 8.02
N GLN A 172 11.11 4.86 8.63
CA GLN A 172 12.35 5.11 7.90
C GLN A 172 12.92 3.82 7.30
N TYR A 173 13.40 3.93 6.07
CA TYR A 173 14.12 2.84 5.42
C TYR A 173 15.50 2.65 6.05
N GLU A 174 15.81 1.44 6.48
CA GLU A 174 17.11 1.04 7.02
C GLU A 174 17.79 0.01 6.10
N PRO A 175 18.81 0.38 5.29
CA PRO A 175 19.43 -0.55 4.36
C PRO A 175 19.95 -1.82 5.03
N GLU A 176 19.60 -2.99 4.49
CA GLU A 176 20.16 -4.27 4.94
C GLU A 176 21.49 -4.61 4.25
N ASN A 177 21.70 -4.07 3.05
CA ASN A 177 22.93 -4.23 2.27
C ASN A 177 23.48 -2.87 1.87
N ASP A 178 24.80 -2.76 1.84
CA ASP A 178 25.50 -1.58 1.37
C ASP A 178 25.70 -1.66 -0.14
N VAL A 179 24.99 -0.83 -0.89
CA VAL A 179 25.10 -0.75 -2.36
C VAL A 179 26.48 -0.33 -2.83
N VAL A 180 27.24 0.41 -2.02
CA VAL A 180 28.63 0.79 -2.33
C VAL A 180 29.53 -0.44 -2.29
N GLU A 181 29.33 -1.31 -1.30
CA GLU A 181 30.04 -2.58 -1.21
C GLU A 181 29.64 -3.55 -2.33
N ILE A 182 28.36 -3.59 -2.71
CA ILE A 182 27.89 -4.36 -3.88
C ILE A 182 28.62 -3.89 -5.14
N ARG A 183 28.67 -2.57 -5.39
CA ARG A 183 29.43 -2.02 -6.53
C ARG A 183 30.90 -2.39 -6.47
N ARG A 184 31.54 -2.31 -5.30
CA ARG A 184 32.95 -2.68 -5.14
C ARG A 184 33.20 -4.15 -5.51
N GLN A 185 32.30 -5.06 -5.11
CA GLN A 185 32.37 -6.47 -5.47
C GLN A 185 32.19 -6.71 -6.96
N LEU A 186 31.47 -5.83 -7.64
CA LEU A 186 31.10 -5.92 -9.06
C LEU A 186 31.82 -4.90 -9.94
N ASP A 187 32.95 -4.36 -9.50
CA ASP A 187 33.80 -3.54 -10.36
C ASP A 187 34.39 -4.41 -11.47
N ILE A 188 33.87 -4.23 -12.69
CA ILE A 188 34.19 -5.03 -13.86
C ILE A 188 35.68 -5.01 -14.22
N ASN A 189 36.42 -3.98 -13.82
CA ASN A 189 37.86 -3.91 -14.07
C ASN A 189 38.64 -5.01 -13.33
N ASN A 190 38.08 -5.57 -12.26
CA ASN A 190 38.68 -6.67 -11.50
C ASN A 190 38.43 -8.05 -12.11
N TYR A 191 37.60 -8.13 -13.16
CA TYR A 191 37.15 -9.40 -13.75
C TYR A 191 37.41 -9.51 -15.26
N LEU A 192 38.25 -8.64 -15.83
CA LEU A 192 38.55 -8.65 -17.27
C LEU A 192 39.12 -9.99 -17.77
N GLU A 193 39.76 -10.78 -16.88
CA GLU A 193 40.31 -12.10 -17.18
C GLU A 193 39.38 -13.26 -16.79
N ASP A 194 38.30 -13.00 -16.04
CA ASP A 194 37.37 -14.02 -15.53
C ASP A 194 35.94 -13.45 -15.48
N ILE A 195 35.33 -13.32 -16.66
CA ILE A 195 33.97 -12.79 -16.83
C ILE A 195 32.94 -13.72 -16.18
N ASN A 196 33.17 -15.04 -16.19
CA ASN A 196 32.26 -15.99 -15.55
C ASN A 196 32.09 -15.71 -14.06
N LYS A 197 33.17 -15.33 -13.37
CA LYS A 197 33.09 -14.91 -11.97
C LYS A 197 32.26 -13.64 -11.79
N PHE A 198 32.41 -12.65 -12.67
CA PHE A 198 31.57 -11.45 -12.66
C PHE A 198 30.08 -11.81 -12.85
N LEU A 199 29.75 -12.60 -13.87
CA LEU A 199 28.38 -13.05 -14.14
C LEU A 199 27.79 -13.85 -12.97
N GLY A 200 28.60 -14.68 -12.32
CA GLY A 200 28.19 -15.42 -11.12
C GLY A 200 27.82 -14.51 -9.95
N ILE A 201 28.61 -13.44 -9.69
CA ILE A 201 28.32 -12.46 -8.63
C ILE A 201 27.11 -11.60 -9.00
N MET A 202 26.96 -11.20 -10.27
CA MET A 202 25.77 -10.49 -10.77
C MET A 202 24.52 -11.32 -10.52
N LYS A 203 24.53 -12.61 -10.90
CA LYS A 203 23.40 -13.53 -10.70
C LYS A 203 23.07 -13.70 -9.22
N TYR A 204 24.08 -13.83 -8.36
CA TYR A 204 23.88 -13.89 -6.90
C TYR A 204 23.10 -12.68 -6.38
N TRP A 205 23.52 -11.47 -6.75
CA TRP A 205 22.87 -10.25 -6.28
C TRP A 205 21.46 -10.07 -6.88
N CYS A 206 21.24 -10.49 -8.13
CA CYS A 206 19.90 -10.50 -8.74
C CYS A 206 18.95 -11.45 -7.99
N GLN A 207 19.40 -12.68 -7.69
CA GLN A 207 18.64 -13.64 -6.88
C GLN A 207 18.34 -13.11 -5.48
N ARG A 208 19.33 -12.49 -4.84
CA ARG A 208 19.20 -11.89 -3.51
C ARG A 208 18.20 -10.73 -3.51
N ALA A 209 18.25 -9.85 -4.51
CA ALA A 209 17.29 -8.76 -4.69
C ALA A 209 15.86 -9.34 -4.82
N ASN A 210 15.66 -10.35 -5.68
CA ASN A 210 14.34 -10.98 -5.84
C ASN A 210 13.83 -11.62 -4.54
N ASN A 211 14.72 -12.19 -3.71
CA ASN A 211 14.35 -12.69 -2.38
C ASN A 211 13.75 -11.58 -1.50
N TYR A 212 14.33 -10.38 -1.53
CA TYR A 212 13.76 -9.22 -0.82
C TYR A 212 12.38 -8.82 -1.35
N LYS A 213 12.19 -8.83 -2.68
CA LYS A 213 10.88 -8.60 -3.31
C LYS A 213 9.82 -9.60 -2.81
N TYR A 214 10.15 -10.90 -2.81
CA TYR A 214 9.24 -11.95 -2.31
C TYR A 214 8.93 -11.83 -0.81
N LYS A 215 9.87 -11.28 -0.03
CA LYS A 215 9.69 -11.01 1.40
C LYS A 215 9.07 -9.65 1.69
N TYR A 216 8.51 -8.97 0.69
CA TYR A 216 7.88 -7.66 0.82
C TYR A 216 8.83 -6.53 1.27
N ASN A 217 10.14 -6.70 1.12
CA ASN A 217 11.13 -5.64 1.32
C ASN A 217 11.45 -4.98 -0.04
N VAL A 218 10.46 -4.25 -0.55
CA VAL A 218 10.52 -3.64 -1.90
C VAL A 218 11.59 -2.55 -1.98
N ASN A 219 11.84 -1.83 -0.90
CA ASN A 219 12.87 -0.78 -0.86
C ASN A 219 14.27 -1.38 -1.03
N GLU A 220 14.58 -2.48 -0.34
CA GLU A 220 15.86 -3.17 -0.49
C GLU A 220 16.03 -3.74 -1.89
N TYR A 221 14.98 -4.36 -2.44
CA TYR A 221 14.97 -4.82 -3.83
C TYR A 221 15.28 -3.68 -4.81
N ASN A 222 14.57 -2.54 -4.67
CA ASN A 222 14.75 -1.39 -5.56
C ASN A 222 16.16 -0.79 -5.43
N SER A 223 16.69 -0.71 -4.20
CA SER A 223 18.05 -0.21 -3.94
C SER A 223 19.10 -1.09 -4.62
N ILE A 224 19.03 -2.42 -4.45
CA ILE A 224 19.99 -3.35 -5.04
C ILE A 224 19.83 -3.39 -6.56
N ILE A 225 18.61 -3.57 -7.08
CA ILE A 225 18.40 -3.73 -8.52
C ILE A 225 18.70 -2.43 -9.29
N GLY A 226 18.46 -1.26 -8.67
CA GLY A 226 18.86 0.02 -9.22
C GLY A 226 20.37 0.09 -9.47
N GLU A 227 21.16 -0.38 -8.51
CA GLU A 227 22.61 -0.44 -8.62
C GLU A 227 23.09 -1.46 -9.66
N LEU A 228 22.51 -2.67 -9.64
CA LEU A 228 22.86 -3.74 -10.57
C LEU A 228 22.56 -3.37 -12.02
N LYS A 229 21.48 -2.61 -12.29
CA LYS A 229 21.20 -2.08 -13.63
C LYS A 229 22.35 -1.22 -14.14
N ILE A 230 22.83 -0.28 -13.33
CA ILE A 230 23.92 0.62 -13.70
C ILE A 230 25.17 -0.21 -14.03
N ILE A 231 25.54 -1.14 -13.15
CA ILE A 231 26.69 -2.02 -13.33
C ILE A 231 26.54 -2.88 -14.60
N TRP A 232 25.35 -3.41 -14.87
CA TRP A 232 25.08 -4.22 -16.07
C TRP A 232 25.25 -3.40 -17.35
N HIS A 233 24.73 -2.17 -17.37
CA HIS A 233 24.92 -1.27 -18.50
C HIS A 233 26.38 -0.88 -18.71
N GLU A 234 27.14 -0.62 -17.64
CA GLU A 234 28.58 -0.39 -17.71
C GLU A 234 29.32 -1.60 -18.29
N PHE A 235 28.99 -2.81 -17.84
CA PHE A 235 29.53 -4.07 -18.36
C PHE A 235 29.25 -4.23 -19.86
N ARG A 236 27.99 -4.11 -20.29
CA ARG A 236 27.60 -4.24 -21.71
C ARG A 236 28.20 -3.17 -22.61
N ALA A 237 28.44 -1.97 -22.10
CA ALA A 237 29.05 -0.87 -22.85
C ALA A 237 30.59 -0.91 -22.88
N ASN A 238 31.23 -1.77 -22.07
CA ASN A 238 32.69 -1.75 -21.91
C ASN A 238 33.41 -2.43 -23.08
N LYS A 239 33.99 -1.59 -23.95
CA LYS A 239 34.74 -2.02 -25.14
C LYS A 239 36.01 -2.84 -24.86
N LYS A 240 36.50 -2.86 -23.61
CA LYS A 240 37.67 -3.66 -23.23
C LYS A 240 37.32 -5.14 -23.03
N ILE A 241 36.04 -5.46 -22.87
CA ILE A 241 35.56 -6.81 -22.64
C ILE A 241 35.32 -7.48 -23.99
N ARG A 242 35.84 -8.70 -24.12
CA ARG A 242 35.54 -9.59 -25.24
C ARG A 242 34.87 -10.82 -24.66
N LEU A 243 33.58 -10.96 -24.94
CA LEU A 243 32.79 -12.10 -24.49
C LEU A 243 33.06 -13.29 -25.42
N THR A 244 33.23 -14.47 -24.84
CA THR A 244 33.11 -15.72 -25.59
C THR A 244 31.63 -16.01 -25.87
N ASP A 245 31.36 -16.95 -26.78
CA ASP A 245 29.98 -17.38 -27.06
C ASP A 245 29.27 -17.86 -25.78
N ASP A 246 29.97 -18.58 -24.90
CA ASP A 246 29.43 -19.02 -23.61
C ASP A 246 29.10 -17.82 -22.69
N ASN A 247 29.96 -16.80 -22.64
CA ASN A 247 29.70 -15.61 -21.83
C ASN A 247 28.53 -14.78 -22.36
N GLU A 248 28.37 -14.73 -23.68
CA GLU A 248 27.23 -14.04 -24.31
C GLU A 248 25.93 -14.77 -23.96
N LEU A 249 25.92 -16.10 -24.12
CA LEU A 249 24.76 -16.94 -23.76
C LEU A 249 24.38 -16.77 -22.29
N ASP A 250 25.35 -16.81 -21.36
CA ASP A 250 25.08 -16.63 -19.94
C ASP A 250 24.52 -15.24 -19.62
N SER A 251 24.99 -14.22 -20.35
CA SER A 251 24.50 -12.85 -20.21
C SER A 251 23.07 -12.69 -20.74
N GLU A 252 22.73 -13.34 -21.86
CA GLU A 252 21.36 -13.39 -22.38
C GLU A 252 20.40 -14.09 -21.40
N ILE A 253 20.82 -15.20 -20.80
CA ILE A 253 20.05 -15.91 -19.76
C ILE A 253 19.79 -15.01 -18.56
N ILE A 254 20.80 -14.27 -18.08
CA ILE A 254 20.64 -13.32 -16.97
C ILE A 254 19.62 -12.25 -17.34
N GLU A 255 19.67 -11.72 -18.56
CA GLU A 255 18.72 -10.69 -18.97
C GLU A 255 17.30 -11.19 -19.22
N GLU A 256 17.13 -12.49 -19.51
CA GLU A 256 15.82 -13.14 -19.58
C GLU A 256 15.26 -13.39 -18.17
N ASP A 257 16.10 -13.91 -17.25
CA ASP A 257 15.74 -14.17 -15.86
C ASP A 257 15.46 -12.85 -15.07
N TYR A 258 16.16 -11.77 -15.41
CA TYR A 258 16.11 -10.47 -14.74
C TYR A 258 15.91 -9.33 -15.75
N PRO A 259 14.71 -9.22 -16.36
CA PRO A 259 14.44 -8.25 -17.42
C PRO A 259 14.58 -6.80 -16.94
N GLU A 260 14.53 -6.55 -15.63
CA GLU A 260 14.73 -5.23 -15.06
C GLU A 260 16.11 -4.65 -15.39
N LEU A 261 17.13 -5.49 -15.62
CA LEU A 261 18.49 -5.07 -15.99
C LEU A 261 18.57 -4.37 -17.36
N LYS A 262 17.59 -4.58 -18.24
CA LYS A 262 17.57 -4.00 -19.60
C LYS A 262 17.04 -2.56 -19.65
N ASN A 263 16.30 -2.13 -18.63
CA ASN A 263 15.56 -0.86 -18.65
C ASN A 263 16.34 0.26 -17.94
N LEU A 264 16.90 1.20 -18.71
CA LEU A 264 17.26 2.54 -18.23
C LEU A 264 16.01 3.44 -18.29
N GLN A 265 15.56 3.92 -17.13
CA GLN A 265 14.69 5.10 -17.05
C GLN A 265 15.55 6.32 -16.74
#